data_AF-A0A3D0NPL5-F1
#
_entry.id   AF-A0A3D0NPL5-F1
#
_cell.length_a   1.000
_cell.length_b   1.000
_cell.length_c   1.000
_cell.angle_alpha   90.00
_cell.angle_beta   90.00
_cell.angle_gamma   90.00
#
_symmetry.space_group_name_H-M   'P 1'
#
loop_
_entity.id
_entity.type
_entity.pdbx_description
1 polymer ?
#
loop_
_entity_poly.entity_id
_entity_poly.type
_entity_poly.pdbx_seq_one_letter_code
_entity_poly.pdbx_strand_id
1 'polypeptide(L)'
;MDVEIVGKFLSTLPEDDDHPYRSGPWRPQTTEWHTDDLMIIEGEIPADLDGIYLRNTENPLHPALKSYHPFDGDGMLHIVGFRDGKAFYRNRFVRTEAFEAENDAGGPLWPGLAEPLSLARVDH
;
A
#
# COMPACT_ATOMS: atom_id res chain seq x y z
N MET A 1 13.34 -19.65 0.89
CA MET A 1 12.50 -18.45 0.97
C MET A 1 13.38 -17.30 0.57
N ASP A 2 13.15 -16.78 -0.63
CA ASP A 2 13.87 -15.62 -1.13
C ASP A 2 12.94 -14.42 -0.86
N VAL A 3 13.40 -13.48 -0.04
CA VAL A 3 12.67 -12.25 0.30
C VAL A 3 13.47 -11.08 -0.20
N GLU A 4 12.87 -10.30 -1.08
CA GLU A 4 13.48 -9.15 -1.73
C GLU A 4 12.64 -7.90 -1.44
N ILE A 5 13.32 -6.82 -1.10
CA ILE A 5 12.75 -5.47 -1.11
C ILE A 5 12.98 -4.91 -2.51
N VAL A 6 11.90 -4.65 -3.23
CA VAL A 6 11.94 -4.13 -4.61
C VAL A 6 11.61 -2.64 -4.70
N GLY A 7 11.12 -2.06 -3.61
CA GLY A 7 10.81 -0.64 -3.52
C GLY A 7 10.62 -0.20 -2.07
N LYS A 8 11.02 1.03 -1.76
CA LYS A 8 10.75 1.66 -0.47
C LYS A 8 10.43 3.13 -0.70
N PHE A 9 9.32 3.56 -0.13
CA PHE A 9 8.77 4.90 -0.30
C PHE A 9 8.94 5.70 0.98
N LEU A 10 9.26 6.99 0.84
CA LEU A 10 9.29 7.89 1.97
C LEU A 10 7.85 8.19 2.38
N SER A 11 7.52 7.90 3.63
CA SER A 11 6.29 8.45 4.22
C SER A 11 6.62 9.75 4.93
N THR A 12 5.75 10.74 4.78
CA THR A 12 5.80 12.00 5.53
C THR A 12 4.69 12.08 6.57
N LEU A 13 4.08 10.93 6.90
CA LEU A 13 3.17 10.81 8.03
C LEU A 13 3.95 10.93 9.35
N PRO A 14 3.31 11.38 10.44
CA PRO A 14 3.94 11.41 11.76
C PRO A 14 4.41 10.01 12.19
N GLU A 15 5.60 9.90 12.81
CA GLU A 15 6.09 8.61 13.33
C GLU A 15 5.18 8.05 14.44
N ASP A 16 4.63 8.95 15.27
CA ASP A 16 3.71 8.65 16.36
C ASP A 16 2.24 8.94 15.97
N ASP A 17 1.84 8.54 14.76
CA ASP A 17 0.44 8.72 14.30
C ASP A 17 -0.53 7.86 15.12
N ASP A 18 -1.52 8.52 15.73
CA ASP A 18 -2.57 7.88 16.54
C ASP A 18 -3.93 7.82 15.83
N HIS A 19 -3.99 8.25 14.56
CA HIS A 19 -5.22 8.21 13.79
C HIS A 19 -5.69 6.76 13.62
N PRO A 20 -6.98 6.44 13.88
CA PRO A 20 -7.47 5.06 13.92
C PRO A 20 -7.33 4.31 12.59
N TYR A 21 -7.22 5.04 11.48
CA TYR A 21 -7.05 4.51 10.13
C TYR A 21 -5.63 4.66 9.57
N ARG A 22 -4.64 4.98 10.41
CA ARG A 22 -3.20 5.01 10.03
C ARG A 22 -2.29 4.42 11.12
N SER A 23 -2.88 3.72 12.08
CA SER A 23 -2.18 3.12 13.22
C SER A 23 -2.59 1.64 13.40
N GLY A 24 -1.78 0.88 14.14
CA GLY A 24 -2.05 -0.53 14.41
C GLY A 24 -2.23 -1.37 13.13
N PRO A 25 -3.33 -2.12 12.97
CA PRO A 25 -3.63 -2.88 11.75
C PRO A 25 -3.76 -2.03 10.48
N TRP A 26 -4.02 -0.73 10.62
CA TRP A 26 -4.13 0.24 9.52
C TRP A 26 -2.85 1.03 9.28
N ARG A 27 -1.74 0.67 9.95
CA ARG A 27 -0.47 1.36 9.75
C ARG A 27 0.01 1.18 8.29
N PRO A 28 0.33 2.26 7.58
CA PRO A 28 0.76 2.17 6.19
C PRO A 28 2.00 1.30 5.98
N GLN A 29 2.03 0.60 4.85
CA GLN A 29 3.16 -0.19 4.36
C GLN A 29 3.95 0.63 3.34
N THR A 30 5.17 1.02 3.69
CA THR A 30 6.03 1.84 2.80
C THR A 30 6.98 1.01 1.94
N THR A 31 6.98 -0.31 2.10
CA THR A 31 7.91 -1.22 1.44
C THR A 31 7.18 -2.15 0.49
N GLU A 32 7.66 -2.22 -0.74
CA GLU A 32 7.27 -3.21 -1.73
C GLU A 32 8.16 -4.45 -1.59
N TRP A 33 7.52 -5.60 -1.46
CA TRP A 33 8.14 -6.89 -1.24
C TRP A 33 7.94 -7.80 -2.45
N HIS A 34 8.89 -8.69 -2.61
CA HIS A 34 8.82 -9.81 -3.53
C HIS A 34 9.34 -11.04 -2.80
N THR A 35 8.53 -12.07 -2.70
CA THR A 35 8.97 -13.32 -2.10
C THR A 35 8.35 -14.53 -2.76
N ASP A 36 9.19 -15.51 -3.05
CA ASP A 36 8.81 -16.83 -3.53
C ASP A 36 9.06 -17.88 -2.43
N ASP A 37 8.40 -19.02 -2.55
CA ASP A 37 8.47 -20.14 -1.61
C ASP A 37 8.25 -19.69 -0.16
N LEU A 38 7.10 -19.04 0.09
CA LEU A 38 6.65 -18.67 1.43
C LEU A 38 6.67 -19.88 2.36
N MET A 39 7.16 -19.68 3.58
CA MET A 39 7.14 -20.71 4.62
C MET A 39 5.71 -20.97 5.09
N ILE A 40 5.25 -22.21 4.96
CA ILE A 40 3.98 -22.66 5.54
C ILE A 40 4.19 -22.84 7.05
N ILE A 41 3.45 -22.08 7.85
CA ILE A 41 3.58 -22.08 9.31
C ILE A 41 2.81 -23.24 9.97
N GLU A 42 1.72 -23.68 9.35
CA GLU A 42 0.84 -24.74 9.85
C GLU A 42 0.09 -25.39 8.68
N GLY A 43 -0.11 -26.71 8.74
CA GLY A 43 -0.84 -27.47 7.73
C GLY A 43 -0.10 -27.60 6.39
N GLU A 44 -0.88 -27.70 5.31
CA GLU A 44 -0.38 -27.82 3.93
C GLU A 44 -1.25 -27.01 2.97
N ILE A 45 -0.65 -26.48 1.90
CA ILE A 45 -1.39 -25.85 0.80
C ILE A 45 -1.86 -26.97 -0.15
N PRO A 46 -3.15 -27.05 -0.51
CA PRO A 46 -3.63 -28.05 -1.46
C PRO A 46 -2.87 -27.98 -2.79
N ALA A 47 -2.38 -29.12 -3.27
CA ALA A 47 -1.58 -29.18 -4.50
C ALA A 47 -2.38 -28.83 -5.77
N ASP A 48 -3.72 -28.94 -5.72
CA ASP A 48 -4.65 -28.60 -6.79
C ASP A 48 -5.14 -27.14 -6.77
N LEU A 49 -4.74 -26.35 -5.76
CA LEU A 49 -4.98 -24.91 -5.73
C LEU A 49 -3.96 -24.20 -6.62
N ASP A 50 -4.42 -23.74 -7.79
CA ASP A 50 -3.64 -22.92 -8.71
C ASP A 50 -4.38 -21.61 -8.99
N GLY A 51 -3.81 -20.50 -8.51
CA GLY A 51 -4.44 -19.20 -8.68
C GLY A 51 -3.83 -18.10 -7.83
N ILE A 52 -4.48 -16.94 -7.89
CA ILE A 52 -4.04 -15.72 -7.22
C ILE A 52 -5.18 -15.15 -6.39
N TYR A 53 -4.88 -14.84 -5.14
CA TYR A 53 -5.66 -13.90 -4.34
C TYR A 53 -5.05 -12.49 -4.49
N LEU A 54 -5.85 -11.55 -4.98
CA LEU A 54 -5.48 -10.16 -5.16
C LEU A 54 -6.38 -9.26 -4.33
N ARG A 55 -5.80 -8.27 -3.65
CA ARG A 55 -6.52 -7.26 -2.89
C ARG A 55 -5.88 -5.88 -3.08
N ASN A 56 -6.70 -4.85 -3.21
CA ASN A 56 -6.27 -3.45 -3.11
C ASN A 56 -6.43 -2.94 -1.67
N THR A 57 -5.51 -2.09 -1.21
CA THR A 57 -5.58 -1.39 0.07
C THR A 57 -5.33 0.10 -0.14
N GLU A 58 -5.88 0.89 0.78
CA GLU A 58 -5.70 2.32 0.90
C GLU A 58 -4.51 2.58 1.81
N ASN A 59 -3.42 3.08 1.26
CA ASN A 59 -2.10 3.05 1.89
C ASN A 59 -1.41 4.41 1.77
N PRO A 60 -1.79 5.42 2.59
CA PRO A 60 -1.28 6.77 2.45
C PRO A 60 0.22 6.85 2.75
N LEU A 61 0.99 7.50 1.89
CA LEU A 61 2.37 7.90 2.20
C LEU A 61 2.45 9.29 2.85
N HIS A 62 1.51 10.16 2.53
CA HIS A 62 1.50 11.57 2.91
C HIS A 62 0.25 11.90 3.75
N PRO A 63 0.30 12.94 4.61
CA PRO A 63 -0.89 13.41 5.30
C PRO A 63 -1.89 14.00 4.30
N ALA A 64 -3.19 14.00 4.65
CA ALA A 64 -4.16 14.82 3.93
C ALA A 64 -3.84 16.31 4.08
N LEU A 65 -4.37 17.15 3.18
CA LEU A 65 -4.15 18.60 3.25
C LEU A 65 -4.74 19.22 4.53
N LYS A 66 -5.79 18.61 5.09
CA LYS A 66 -6.54 19.06 6.27
C LYS A 66 -7.25 17.94 7.03
N SER A 67 -8.00 17.07 6.36
CA SER A 67 -8.89 16.06 6.96
C SER A 67 -8.81 14.76 6.17
N TYR A 68 -8.25 13.73 6.80
CA TYR A 68 -8.03 12.44 6.17
C TYR A 68 -9.29 11.56 6.23
N HIS A 69 -9.69 11.02 5.09
CA HIS A 69 -10.65 9.93 4.97
C HIS A 69 -9.90 8.60 4.71
N PRO A 70 -10.37 7.45 5.23
CA PRO A 70 -9.71 6.15 5.01
C PRO A 70 -9.56 5.71 3.55
N PHE A 71 -10.29 6.36 2.63
CA PHE A 71 -10.24 6.09 1.19
C PHE A 71 -9.33 7.04 0.41
N ASP A 72 -8.64 7.95 1.10
CA ASP A 72 -7.71 8.89 0.46
C ASP A 72 -6.32 8.29 0.24
N GLY A 73 -6.02 7.15 0.88
CA GLY A 73 -4.71 6.53 0.80
C GLY A 73 -4.39 5.99 -0.60
N ASP A 74 -3.10 6.05 -0.96
CA ASP A 74 -2.60 5.53 -2.23
C ASP A 74 -2.94 4.04 -2.40
N GLY A 75 -3.31 3.63 -3.62
CA GLY A 75 -3.61 2.24 -3.89
C GLY A 75 -2.36 1.35 -3.77
N MET A 76 -2.43 0.31 -2.95
CA MET A 76 -1.43 -0.75 -2.94
C MET A 76 -2.08 -2.11 -3.22
N LEU A 77 -1.62 -2.76 -4.27
CA LEU A 77 -2.02 -4.12 -4.58
C LEU A 77 -1.18 -5.11 -3.77
N HIS A 78 -1.85 -6.09 -3.20
CA HIS A 78 -1.27 -7.24 -2.53
C HIS A 78 -1.69 -8.51 -3.26
N ILE A 79 -0.74 -9.40 -3.50
CA ILE A 79 -0.93 -10.65 -4.18
C ILE A 79 -0.37 -11.77 -3.33
N VAL A 80 -1.17 -12.81 -3.10
CA VAL A 80 -0.70 -14.14 -2.71
C VAL A 80 -1.06 -15.09 -3.83
N GLY A 81 -0.06 -15.72 -4.45
CA GLY A 81 -0.28 -16.75 -5.46
C GLY A 81 0.01 -18.13 -4.92
N PHE A 82 -0.70 -19.12 -5.46
CA PHE A 82 -0.63 -20.52 -5.06
C PHE A 82 -0.45 -21.39 -6.30
N ARG A 83 0.45 -22.37 -6.23
CA ARG A 83 0.64 -23.40 -7.25
C ARG A 83 1.46 -24.55 -6.67
N ASP A 84 1.09 -25.79 -6.98
CA ASP A 84 1.82 -27.02 -6.62
C ASP A 84 2.19 -27.10 -5.12
N GLY A 85 1.26 -26.72 -4.24
CA GLY A 85 1.46 -26.73 -2.78
C GLY A 85 2.41 -25.64 -2.26
N LYS A 86 2.75 -24.65 -3.08
CA LYS A 86 3.61 -23.51 -2.73
C LYS A 86 2.83 -22.21 -2.80
N ALA A 87 3.35 -21.19 -2.11
CA ALA A 87 2.84 -19.83 -2.20
C ALA A 87 3.96 -18.79 -2.39
N PHE A 88 3.60 -17.67 -3.00
CA PHE A 88 4.44 -16.48 -3.13
C PHE A 88 3.65 -15.23 -2.68
N TYR A 89 4.36 -14.16 -2.32
CA TYR A 89 3.75 -12.87 -2.02
C TYR A 89 4.44 -11.71 -2.74
N ARG A 90 3.64 -10.76 -3.20
CA ARG A 90 4.09 -9.52 -3.84
C ARG A 90 3.16 -8.38 -3.43
N ASN A 91 3.71 -7.17 -3.24
CA ASN A 91 2.90 -5.95 -3.17
C ASN A 91 3.52 -4.79 -3.95
N ARG A 92 2.67 -3.98 -4.58
CA ARG A 92 3.10 -2.80 -5.37
C ARG A 92 2.14 -1.65 -5.16
N PHE A 93 2.67 -0.44 -5.03
CA PHE A 93 1.88 0.77 -5.22
C PHE A 93 1.37 0.84 -6.65
N VAL A 94 0.13 1.28 -6.81
CA VAL A 94 -0.43 1.64 -8.11
C VAL A 94 0.18 2.98 -8.50
N ARG A 95 0.92 3.00 -9.61
CA ARG A 95 1.65 4.20 -10.07
C ARG A 95 0.71 5.14 -10.81
N THR A 96 -0.19 5.77 -10.07
CA THR A 96 -1.03 6.85 -10.60
C THR A 96 -0.17 8.10 -10.80
N GLU A 97 -0.61 9.00 -11.67
CA GLU A 97 0.07 10.29 -11.86
C GLU A 97 0.13 11.10 -10.57
N ALA A 98 -0.95 11.05 -9.77
CA ALA A 98 -1.01 11.70 -8.47
C ALA A 98 0.02 11.12 -7.48
N PHE A 99 0.12 9.78 -7.40
CA PHE A 99 1.10 9.11 -6.54
C PHE A 99 2.53 9.55 -6.88
N GLU A 100 2.93 9.46 -8.15
CA GLU A 100 4.29 9.83 -8.56
C GLU A 100 4.58 11.32 -8.29
N ALA A 101 3.62 12.20 -8.58
CA ALA A 101 3.78 13.64 -8.34
C ALA A 101 3.87 14.01 -6.85
N GLU A 102 3.07 13.40 -5.98
CA GLU A 102 3.15 13.65 -4.53
C GLU A 102 4.43 13.09 -3.91
N ASN A 103 4.92 11.95 -4.40
CA ASN A 103 6.22 11.41 -3.98
C ASN A 103 7.38 12.32 -4.42
N ASP A 104 7.36 12.83 -5.65
CA ASP A 104 8.34 13.79 -6.15
C ASP A 104 8.31 15.12 -5.37
N ALA A 105 7.11 15.58 -5.00
CA ALA A 105 6.92 16.79 -4.19
C ALA A 105 7.22 16.58 -2.70
N GLY A 106 7.27 15.33 -2.24
CA GLY A 106 7.45 14.97 -0.83
C GLY A 106 6.25 15.34 0.05
N GLY A 107 5.03 15.29 -0.47
CA GLY A 107 3.83 15.65 0.28
C GLY A 107 2.57 15.78 -0.58
N PRO A 108 1.40 16.01 0.06
CA PRO A 108 0.12 16.04 -0.63
C PRO A 108 0.01 17.25 -1.56
N LEU A 109 -0.54 17.02 -2.74
CA LEU A 109 -0.83 18.03 -3.76
C LEU A 109 -2.34 18.14 -4.02
N TRP A 110 -3.08 17.04 -3.90
CA TRP A 110 -4.52 17.01 -4.12
C TRP A 110 -5.32 16.85 -2.82
N PRO A 111 -6.55 17.40 -2.75
CA PRO A 111 -7.44 17.20 -1.62
C PRO A 111 -8.07 15.80 -1.63
N GLY A 112 -8.31 15.27 -0.44
CA GLY A 112 -9.01 14.01 -0.22
C GLY A 112 -10.52 14.11 -0.38
N LEU A 113 -11.23 12.99 -0.23
CA LEU A 113 -12.68 12.86 -0.42
C LEU A 113 -13.49 13.81 0.47
N ALA A 114 -13.00 14.09 1.68
CA ALA A 114 -13.67 14.94 2.67
C ALA A 114 -13.25 16.42 2.59
N GLU A 115 -12.53 16.81 1.53
CA GLU A 115 -11.91 18.13 1.41
C GLU A 115 -12.42 18.90 0.17
N PRO A 116 -12.53 20.24 0.24
CA PRO A 116 -12.91 21.02 -0.94
C PRO A 116 -11.75 21.10 -1.95
N LEU A 117 -12.09 21.04 -3.24
CA LEU A 117 -11.13 21.13 -4.36
C LEU A 117 -10.24 22.38 -4.31
N SER A 118 -10.72 23.46 -3.69
CA SER A 118 -9.97 24.71 -3.50
C SER A 118 -8.70 24.57 -2.64
N LEU A 119 -8.50 23.43 -1.96
CA LEU A 119 -7.26 23.17 -1.22
C LEU A 119 -6.13 22.62 -2.11
N ALA A 120 -6.41 22.21 -3.34
CA ALA A 120 -5.40 21.70 -4.27
C ALA A 120 -4.22 22.67 -4.41
N ARG A 121 -3.00 22.11 -4.45
CA ARG A 121 -1.73 22.85 -4.58
C ARG A 121 -1.19 22.86 -6.00
N VAL A 122 -1.93 22.27 -6.91
CA VAL A 122 -1.64 22.18 -8.34
C VAL A 122 -2.88 22.64 -9.12
N ASP A 123 -2.63 23.14 -10.32
CA ASP A 123 -3.71 23.48 -11.25
C ASP A 123 -4.39 22.19 -11.74
N HIS A 124 -5.71 22.25 -11.92
CA HIS A 124 -6.56 21.14 -12.35
C HIS A 124 -7.15 21.39 -13.74
#